data_AF-A0A1V4H3U5-F1
#
_entry.id   AF-A0A1V4H3U5-F1
#
_cell.length_a   1.000
_cell.length_b   1.000
_cell.length_c   1.000
_cell.angle_alpha   90.00
_cell.angle_beta   90.00
_cell.angle_gamma   90.00
#
_symmetry.space_group_name_H-M   'P 1'
#
loop_
_entity.id
_entity.type
_entity.pdbx_description
1 polymer ?
#
loop_
_entity_poly.entity_id
_entity_poly.type
_entity_poly.pdbx_seq_one_letter_code
_entity_poly.pdbx_strand_id
1 'polypeptide(L)'
;MSNPIILGAKRSKGTLDNGNTYDSTKIYVQTAMKPSPDQVGFSVSEFNWGDSSNYDNLKNVKFPAEANITYEMVTNGKSNQVIVTDVQILKPTPKV
;
A
#
# COMPACT_ATOMS: atom_id res chain seq x y z
N MET A 1 7.67 -15.05 10.43
CA MET A 1 7.25 -13.66 10.09
C MET A 1 5.86 -13.76 9.50
N SER A 2 4.89 -12.97 9.99
CA SER A 2 3.55 -12.93 9.38
C SER A 2 3.60 -12.10 8.11
N ASN A 3 2.88 -12.52 7.07
CA ASN A 3 2.74 -11.74 5.85
C ASN A 3 1.94 -10.45 6.16
N PRO A 4 2.28 -9.31 5.53
CA PRO A 4 1.47 -8.10 5.65
C PRO A 4 0.07 -8.31 5.09
N ILE A 5 -0.90 -7.63 5.71
CA ILE A 5 -2.31 -7.63 5.28
C ILE A 5 -2.59 -6.32 4.54
N ILE A 6 -2.97 -6.45 3.28
CA ILE A 6 -3.48 -5.33 2.49
C ILE A 6 -4.97 -5.17 2.80
N LEU A 7 -5.36 -3.97 3.18
CA LEU A 7 -6.74 -3.58 3.49
C LEU A 7 -7.45 -3.00 2.27
N GLY A 8 -6.70 -2.46 1.31
CA GLY A 8 -7.21 -1.96 0.04
C GLY A 8 -6.14 -1.27 -0.78
N ALA A 9 -6.54 -0.75 -1.93
CA ALA A 9 -5.71 0.04 -2.82
C ALA A 9 -6.53 1.15 -3.48
N LYS A 10 -5.87 2.25 -3.84
CA LYS A 10 -6.47 3.38 -4.55
C LYS A 10 -5.55 3.80 -5.69
N ARG A 11 -6.10 3.89 -6.90
CA ARG A 11 -5.46 4.61 -8.01
C ARG A 11 -5.86 6.07 -8.02
N SER A 12 -4.94 6.92 -8.46
CA SER A 12 -5.14 8.34 -8.70
C SER A 12 -4.52 8.65 -10.06
N LYS A 13 -5.36 8.87 -11.07
CA LYS A 13 -4.94 9.17 -12.45
C LYS A 13 -5.77 10.32 -13.02
N GLY A 14 -5.11 11.28 -13.65
CA GLY A 14 -5.79 12.39 -14.32
C GLY A 14 -4.83 13.47 -14.79
N THR A 15 -5.40 14.63 -15.13
CA THR A 15 -4.67 15.83 -15.54
C THR A 15 -5.11 16.97 -14.62
N LEU A 16 -4.15 17.72 -14.10
CA LEU A 16 -4.38 18.93 -13.31
C LEU A 16 -4.70 20.11 -14.23
N ASP A 17 -5.28 21.18 -13.67
CA ASP A 17 -5.66 22.38 -14.43
C ASP A 17 -4.48 23.07 -15.15
N ASN A 18 -3.25 22.90 -14.63
CA ASN A 18 -2.02 23.41 -15.24
C ASN A 18 -1.46 22.52 -16.37
N GLY A 19 -2.19 21.48 -16.77
CA GLY A 19 -1.80 20.52 -17.82
C GLY A 19 -0.90 19.37 -17.34
N ASN A 20 -0.45 19.37 -16.09
CA ASN A 20 0.38 18.28 -15.56
C ASN A 20 -0.46 17.02 -15.36
N THR A 21 0.00 15.91 -15.91
CA THR A 21 -0.61 14.60 -15.67
C THR A 21 -0.09 13.99 -14.37
N TYR A 22 -0.94 13.21 -13.71
CA TYR A 22 -0.55 12.38 -12.57
C TYR A 22 -1.08 10.98 -12.78
N ASP A 23 -0.28 10.00 -12.37
CA ASP A 23 -0.66 8.59 -12.38
C ASP A 23 0.05 7.89 -11.21
N SER A 24 -0.71 7.39 -10.24
CA SER A 24 -0.17 6.75 -9.04
C SER A 24 -1.14 5.73 -8.47
N THR A 25 -0.61 4.68 -7.84
CA THR A 25 -1.35 3.75 -7.00
C THR A 25 -0.81 3.81 -5.58
N LYS A 26 -1.72 3.77 -4.61
CA LYS A 26 -1.39 3.55 -3.20
C LYS A 26 -2.00 2.25 -2.70
N ILE A 27 -1.27 1.56 -1.82
CA ILE A 27 -1.80 0.44 -1.04
C ILE A 27 -1.90 0.82 0.44
N TYR A 28 -2.89 0.25 1.11
CA TYR A 28 -3.18 0.45 2.52
C TYR A 28 -2.87 -0.85 3.26
N VAL A 29 -1.85 -0.83 4.10
CA VAL A 29 -1.34 -2.03 4.79
C VAL A 29 -1.62 -1.90 6.28
N GLN A 30 -2.11 -2.99 6.88
CA GLN A 30 -2.28 -3.08 8.33
C GLN A 30 -0.91 -3.14 9.01
N THR A 31 -0.67 -2.20 9.93
CA THR A 31 0.60 -2.09 10.67
C THR A 31 0.32 -2.18 12.16
N ALA A 32 0.99 -3.10 12.85
CA ALA A 32 0.82 -3.23 14.30
C ALA A 32 1.36 -1.99 15.01
N MET A 33 0.61 -1.48 15.99
CA MET A 33 1.12 -0.42 16.86
C MET A 33 2.24 -0.98 17.76
N LYS A 34 3.17 -0.12 18.14
CA LYS A 34 4.23 -0.51 19.08
C LYS A 34 3.56 -0.85 20.42
N PRO A 35 3.88 -2.00 21.03
CA PRO A 35 3.33 -2.33 22.34
C PRO A 35 3.68 -1.26 23.38
N SER A 36 2.65 -0.63 23.95
CA SER A 36 2.77 0.25 25.11
C SER A 36 1.47 0.25 25.92
N PRO A 37 1.47 0.69 27.19
CA PRO A 37 0.25 0.83 27.98
C PRO A 37 -0.82 1.71 27.31
N ASP A 38 -0.39 2.64 26.45
CA ASP A 38 -1.24 3.64 25.81
C ASP A 38 -1.58 3.31 24.34
N GLN A 39 -1.11 2.18 23.80
CA GLN A 39 -1.26 1.81 22.38
C GLN A 39 -1.65 0.35 22.22
N VAL A 40 -2.75 0.09 21.50
CA VAL A 40 -3.25 -1.26 21.22
C VAL A 40 -3.75 -1.38 19.77
N GLY A 41 -3.66 -2.59 19.20
CA GLY A 41 -4.22 -2.90 17.89
C GLY A 41 -3.34 -2.49 16.71
N PHE A 42 -3.98 -2.00 15.66
CA PHE A 42 -3.34 -1.76 14.36
C PHE A 42 -3.67 -0.36 13.85
N SER A 43 -2.70 0.24 13.15
CA SER A 43 -2.90 1.40 12.29
C SER A 43 -2.88 0.98 10.82
N VAL A 44 -3.14 1.95 9.93
CA VAL A 44 -3.02 1.77 8.48
C VAL A 44 -1.85 2.59 7.98
N SER A 45 -0.90 1.96 7.31
CA SER A 45 0.19 2.63 6.61
C SER A 45 -0.11 2.70 5.13
N GLU A 46 0.08 3.89 4.53
CA GLU A 46 -0.05 4.12 3.10
C GLU A 46 1.32 4.02 2.42
N PHE A 47 1.38 3.29 1.32
CA PHE A 47 2.60 3.21 0.50
C PHE A 47 2.28 3.45 -0.97
N ASN A 48 3.13 4.22 -1.66
CA ASN A 48 3.07 4.37 -3.11
C ASN A 48 3.54 3.07 -3.78
N TRP A 49 2.80 2.61 -4.77
CA TRP A 49 3.08 1.41 -5.55
C TRP A 49 2.93 1.70 -7.04
N GLY A 50 3.87 2.50 -7.57
CA GLY A 50 3.91 2.86 -9.00
C GLY A 50 2.64 3.57 -9.48
N ASP A 51 2.25 3.28 -10.72
CA ASP A 51 1.12 3.90 -11.41
C ASP A 51 -0.19 3.09 -11.30
N SER A 52 -1.26 3.56 -11.94
CA SER A 52 -2.59 2.96 -11.94
C SER A 52 -2.68 1.55 -12.53
N SER A 53 -1.70 1.07 -13.32
CA SER A 53 -1.69 -0.30 -13.83
C SER A 53 -1.55 -1.33 -12.70
N ASN A 54 -0.79 -0.98 -11.65
CA ASN A 54 -0.66 -1.84 -10.47
C ASN A 54 -1.98 -2.05 -9.75
N TYR A 55 -2.86 -1.04 -9.72
CA TYR A 55 -4.21 -1.20 -9.16
C TYR A 55 -5.04 -2.25 -9.90
N ASP A 56 -4.85 -2.43 -11.21
CA ASP A 56 -5.58 -3.43 -11.99
C ASP A 56 -5.26 -4.87 -11.53
N ASN A 57 -4.10 -5.10 -10.91
CA ASN A 57 -3.75 -6.38 -10.28
C ASN A 57 -4.56 -6.66 -9.01
N LEU A 58 -5.12 -5.61 -8.38
CA LEU A 58 -5.80 -5.68 -7.09
C LEU A 58 -7.32 -5.46 -7.17
N LYS A 59 -7.85 -4.91 -8.28
CA LYS A 59 -9.27 -4.51 -8.38
C LYS A 59 -10.29 -5.64 -8.15
N ASN A 60 -9.89 -6.89 -8.40
CA ASN A 60 -10.75 -8.08 -8.25
C ASN A 60 -10.41 -8.90 -6.99
N VAL A 61 -9.46 -8.44 -6.18
CA VAL A 61 -9.05 -9.13 -4.96
C VAL A 61 -10.09 -8.89 -3.87
N LYS A 62 -10.41 -9.94 -3.11
CA LYS A 62 -11.22 -9.80 -1.89
C LYS A 62 -10.32 -9.34 -0.76
N PHE A 63 -10.63 -8.17 -0.20
CA PHE A 63 -9.94 -7.62 0.95
C PHE A 63 -10.67 -7.96 2.27
N PRO A 64 -9.96 -8.02 3.40
CA PRO A 64 -8.49 -7.94 3.52
C PRO A 64 -7.78 -9.17 2.91
N ALA A 65 -6.54 -9.00 2.46
CA ALA A 65 -5.76 -10.07 1.83
C ALA A 65 -4.32 -10.12 2.35
N GLU A 66 -3.82 -11.33 2.58
CA GLU A 66 -2.39 -11.55 2.86
C GLU A 66 -1.59 -11.41 1.56
N ALA A 67 -0.46 -10.72 1.63
CA ALA A 67 0.41 -10.49 0.48
C ALA A 67 1.89 -10.59 0.85
N ASN A 68 2.72 -10.93 -0.13
CA ASN A 68 4.14 -10.59 -0.07
C ASN A 68 4.31 -9.18 -0.65
N ILE A 69 4.96 -8.29 0.10
CA ILE A 69 5.19 -6.90 -0.31
C ILE A 69 6.69 -6.64 -0.28
N THR A 70 7.24 -6.16 -1.39
CA THR A 70 8.63 -5.72 -1.49
C THR A 70 8.68 -4.21 -1.32
N TYR A 71 9.42 -3.75 -0.31
CA TYR A 71 9.62 -2.35 -0.01
C TYR A 71 11.01 -1.88 -0.45
N GLU A 72 11.08 -0.65 -0.93
CA GLU A 72 12.33 0.03 -1.26
C GLU A 72 12.38 1.40 -0.59
N MET A 73 13.51 1.75 0.02
CA MET A 73 13.75 3.11 0.48
C MET A 73 14.41 3.89 -0.66
N VAL A 74 13.71 4.89 -1.17
CA VAL A 74 14.20 5.80 -2.20
C VAL A 74 14.47 7.17 -1.61
N THR A 75 15.40 7.92 -2.22
CA THR A 75 15.71 9.31 -1.85
C THR A 75 15.71 10.20 -3.08
N ASN A 76 15.25 11.43 -2.92
CA ASN A 76 15.37 12.48 -3.94
C ASN A 76 16.42 13.53 -3.57
N GLY A 77 17.33 13.21 -2.63
CA GLY A 77 18.34 14.13 -2.09
C GLY A 77 17.81 15.13 -1.06
N LYS A 78 16.48 15.26 -0.91
CA LYS A 78 15.83 16.11 0.11
C LYS A 78 15.10 15.29 1.19
N SER A 79 14.46 14.20 0.78
CA SER A 79 13.68 13.33 1.67
C SER A 79 13.85 11.87 1.28
N ASN A 80 13.83 11.00 2.28
CA ASN A 80 13.72 9.56 2.07
C ASN A 80 12.25 9.15 2.14
N GLN A 81 11.84 8.25 1.27
CA GLN A 81 10.49 7.69 1.21
C GLN A 81 10.57 6.18 1.05
N VAL A 82 9.67 5.47 1.73
CA VAL A 82 9.47 4.03 1.51
C VAL A 82 8.40 3.86 0.45
N ILE A 83 8.75 3.19 -0.64
CA ILE A 83 7.82 2.81 -1.73
C ILE A 83 7.69 1.30 -1.79
N VAL A 84 6.66 0.84 -2.49
CA VAL A 84 6.44 -0.57 -2.81
C VAL A 84 6.79 -0.78 -4.27
N THR A 85 7.57 -1.83 -4.53
CA THR A 85 7.98 -2.21 -5.89
C THR A 85 7.28 -3.45 -6.39
N ASP A 86 6.87 -4.35 -5.51
CA ASP A 86 6.14 -5.57 -5.85
C ASP A 86 5.08 -5.94 -4.79
N VAL A 87 3.95 -6.46 -5.26
CA VAL A 87 2.85 -6.99 -4.43
C VAL A 87 2.35 -8.29 -5.04
N GLN A 88 2.40 -9.35 -4.25
CA GLN A 88 1.87 -10.66 -4.64
C GLN A 88 0.82 -11.11 -3.63
N ILE A 89 -0.44 -11.21 -4.06
CA ILE A 89 -1.53 -11.71 -3.22
C ILE A 89 -1.38 -13.21 -3.00
N LEU A 90 -1.37 -13.62 -1.73
CA LEU A 90 -1.24 -15.03 -1.36
C LEU A 90 -2.60 -15.67 -1.19
N LYS A 91 -3.48 -15.04 -0.40
CA LYS A 91 -4.85 -15.51 -0.14
C LYS A 91 -5.70 -14.39 0.47
N PRO A 92 -7.02 -14.37 0.19
CA PRO A 92 -7.95 -13.56 0.97
C PRO A 92 -7.91 -14.00 2.43
N THR A 93 -7.86 -13.05 3.35
CA THR A 93 -7.98 -13.37 4.78
C THR A 93 -9.46 -13.63 5.08
N PRO A 94 -9.81 -14.69 5.84
CA PRO A 94 -11.18 -14.86 6.33
C PRO A 94 -11.64 -13.56 7.00
N LYS A 95 -12.90 -13.14 6.74
CA LYS A 95 -13.48 -12.00 7.45
C LYS A 95 -13.34 -12.24 8.94
N VAL A 96 -12.68 -11.30 9.64
CA VAL A 96 -12.72 -11.22 11.10
C VAL A 96 -14.15 -10.97 11.54
#